data_AF-A0A651G6N2-F1
#
_entry.id   AF-A0A651G6N2-F1
#
_cell.length_a   1.000
_cell.length_b   1.000
_cell.length_c   1.000
_cell.angle_alpha   90.00
_cell.angle_beta   90.00
_cell.angle_gamma   90.00
#
_symmetry.space_group_name_H-M   'P 1'
#
loop_
_entity.id
_entity.type
_entity.pdbx_description
1 polymer ?
#
loop_
_entity_poly.entity_id
_entity_poly.type
_entity_poly.pdbx_seq_one_letter_code
_entity_poly.pdbx_strand_id
1 'polypeptide(L)'
;MRLILDTNLWISFLINSNYEKLDELLLNQKCKLLFSQELLEEFVAVAKRPKLRKYISRDELEYLLETIDEVADFVNVTSNISECRDPKDNFLLSLAVDGKADYLLTGDRDLLVLKEIGNTEIKTISEFFDVIDS
;
A
#
# COMPACT_ATOMS: atom_id res chain seq x y z
N MET A 1 -2.11 -10.38 10.13
CA MET A 1 -2.85 -9.28 9.50
C MET A 1 -2.31 -9.08 8.10
N ARG A 2 -3.17 -9.07 7.08
CA ARG A 2 -2.82 -8.90 5.68
C ARG A 2 -3.14 -7.46 5.28
N LEU A 3 -2.13 -6.72 4.84
CA LEU A 3 -2.21 -5.28 4.66
C LEU A 3 -1.91 -4.91 3.21
N ILE A 4 -2.67 -3.97 2.67
CA ILE A 4 -2.33 -3.26 1.44
C ILE A 4 -2.04 -1.82 1.84
N LEU A 5 -0.93 -1.29 1.34
CA LEU A 5 -0.64 0.14 1.39
C LEU A 5 -0.82 0.72 0.00
N ASP A 6 -1.65 1.76 -0.08
CA ASP A 6 -1.79 2.61 -1.26
C ASP A 6 -0.42 3.18 -1.69
N THR A 7 -0.22 3.28 -3.00
CA THR A 7 0.91 3.95 -3.66
C THR A 7 1.29 5.28 -3.00
N ASN A 8 0.32 6.11 -2.63
CA ASN A 8 0.59 7.42 -2.01
C ASN A 8 1.26 7.30 -0.63
N LEU A 9 0.97 6.24 0.12
CA LEU A 9 1.63 5.98 1.40
C LEU A 9 3.09 5.57 1.21
N TRP A 10 3.38 4.67 0.26
CA TRP A 10 4.75 4.30 -0.09
C TRP A 10 5.60 5.52 -0.47
N ILE A 11 5.04 6.40 -1.29
CA ILE A 11 5.70 7.64 -1.71
C ILE A 11 5.89 8.59 -0.53
N SER A 12 4.90 8.70 0.36
CA SER A 12 5.01 9.51 1.58
C SER A 12 6.13 9.00 2.50
N PHE A 13 6.29 7.68 2.65
CA PHE A 13 7.36 7.11 3.47
C PHE A 13 8.75 7.45 2.92
N LEU A 14 8.94 7.30 1.61
CA LEU A 14 10.19 7.65 0.95
C LEU A 14 10.52 9.14 1.08
N ILE A 15 9.53 10.02 0.91
CA ILE A 15 9.76 11.48 0.99
C ILE A 15 10.10 11.94 2.41
N ASN A 16 9.44 11.36 3.42
CA ASN A 16 9.61 11.79 4.81
C ASN A 16 10.73 11.04 5.54
N SER A 17 11.41 10.10 4.87
CA SER A 17 12.40 9.19 5.47
C SER A 17 11.89 8.51 6.74
N ASN A 18 10.58 8.24 6.80
CA ASN A 18 9.93 7.68 7.99
C ASN A 18 10.01 6.15 7.97
N TYR A 19 11.25 5.67 7.94
CA TYR A 19 11.56 4.25 7.81
C TYR A 19 11.24 3.47 9.08
N GLU A 20 11.24 4.09 10.27
CA GLU A 20 10.91 3.39 11.53
C GLU A 20 9.50 2.78 11.53
N LYS A 21 8.48 3.53 11.08
CA LYS A 21 7.11 3.01 10.97
C LYS A 21 6.97 1.97 9.87
N LEU A 22 7.75 2.14 8.81
CA LEU A 22 7.73 1.22 7.69
C LEU A 22 8.39 -0.11 8.08
N ASP A 23 9.54 -0.05 8.74
CA ASP A 23 10.25 -1.19 9.32
C ASP A 23 9.37 -1.91 10.34
N GLU A 24 8.63 -1.17 11.17
CA GLU A 24 7.65 -1.79 12.06
C GLU A 24 6.59 -2.58 11.27
N LEU A 25 6.05 -2.06 10.18
CA LEU A 25 5.07 -2.80 9.37
C LEU A 25 5.71 -3.97 8.60
N LEU A 26 6.93 -3.82 8.09
CA LEU A 26 7.64 -4.80 7.27
C LEU A 26 8.24 -5.95 8.11
N LEU A 27 8.78 -5.63 9.28
CA LEU A 27 9.51 -6.57 10.14
C LEU A 27 8.61 -7.18 11.23
N ASN A 28 7.44 -6.60 11.49
CA ASN A 28 6.48 -7.20 12.42
C ASN A 28 5.91 -8.47 11.80
N GLN A 29 6.32 -9.62 12.33
CA GLN A 29 5.88 -10.96 11.89
C GLN A 29 4.35 -11.18 11.99
N LYS A 30 3.61 -10.26 12.62
CA LYS A 30 2.14 -10.28 12.67
C LYS A 30 1.51 -9.67 11.41
N CYS A 31 2.26 -8.92 10.62
CA CYS A 31 1.80 -8.22 9.43
C CYS A 31 2.36 -8.90 8.17
N LYS A 32 1.54 -9.01 7.14
CA LYS A 32 1.93 -9.52 5.84
C LYS A 32 1.46 -8.54 4.77
N LEU A 33 2.41 -7.93 4.09
CA LEU A 33 2.10 -7.00 3.00
C LEU A 33 1.62 -7.74 1.77
N LEU A 34 0.59 -7.22 1.13
CA LEU A 34 0.07 -7.72 -0.13
C LEU A 34 0.42 -6.74 -1.25
N PHE A 35 0.94 -7.29 -2.34
CA PHE A 35 1.19 -6.55 -3.58
C PHE A 35 0.53 -7.24 -4.76
N SER A 36 0.06 -6.44 -5.72
CA SER A 36 -0.15 -6.91 -7.08
C SER A 36 0.98 -6.39 -7.96
N GLN A 37 1.12 -7.00 -9.15
CA GLN A 37 1.99 -6.44 -10.19
C GLN A 37 1.64 -4.99 -10.51
N GLU A 38 0.34 -4.68 -10.59
CA GLU A 38 -0.17 -3.33 -10.88
C GLU A 38 0.18 -2.32 -9.80
N LEU A 39 0.06 -2.68 -8.51
CA LEU A 39 0.47 -1.82 -7.39
C LEU A 39 1.96 -1.51 -7.45
N LEU A 40 2.79 -2.53 -7.71
CA LEU A 40 4.24 -2.36 -7.80
C LEU A 40 4.62 -1.44 -8.98
N GLU A 41 3.99 -1.64 -10.14
CA GLU A 41 4.23 -0.82 -11.33
C GLU A 41 3.81 0.63 -11.12
N GLU A 42 2.65 0.86 -10.51
CA GLU A 42 2.18 2.21 -10.18
C GLU A 42 3.16 2.90 -9.22
N PHE A 43 3.52 2.22 -8.12
CA PHE A 43 4.48 2.72 -7.15
C PHE A 43 5.80 3.13 -7.81
N VAL A 44 6.40 2.24 -8.62
CA VAL A 44 7.66 2.51 -9.33
C VAL A 44 7.51 3.69 -10.29
N ALA A 45 6.39 3.76 -11.03
CA ALA A 45 6.12 4.85 -11.96
C ALA A 45 5.98 6.20 -11.23
N VAL A 46 5.31 6.23 -10.08
CA VAL A 46 5.16 7.44 -9.26
C VAL A 46 6.49 7.86 -8.66
N ALA A 47 7.24 6.93 -8.06
CA ALA A 47 8.53 7.20 -7.42
C ALA A 47 9.56 7.79 -8.38
N LYS A 48 9.55 7.36 -9.65
CA LYS A 48 10.48 7.83 -10.69
C LYS A 48 10.14 9.20 -11.30
N ARG A 49 9.02 9.82 -10.91
CA ARG A 49 8.58 11.12 -11.46
C ARG A 49 9.68 12.20 -11.23
N PRO A 50 9.99 13.05 -12.22
CA PRO A 50 11.08 14.04 -12.12
C PRO A 50 11.00 14.95 -10.88
N LYS A 51 9.79 15.32 -10.46
CA LYS A 51 9.54 16.15 -9.28
C LYS A 51 9.93 15.51 -7.95
N LEU A 52 10.01 14.17 -7.90
CA LEU A 52 10.32 13.40 -6.69
C LEU A 52 11.81 13.03 -6.57
N ARG A 53 12.60 13.17 -7.65
CA ARG A 53 14.04 12.82 -7.66
C ARG A 53 14.90 13.59 -6.65
N LYS A 54 14.42 14.74 -6.17
CA LYS A 54 15.09 15.53 -5.12
C LYS A 54 14.81 15.03 -3.70
N TYR A 55 13.83 14.15 -3.54
CA TYR A 55 13.39 13.61 -2.26
C TYR A 55 13.70 12.12 -2.14
N ILE A 56 13.63 11.39 -3.25
CA ILE A 56 13.79 9.94 -3.30
C ILE A 56 15.07 9.66 -4.08
N SER A 57 16.09 9.15 -3.41
CA SER A 57 17.30 8.69 -4.09
C SER A 57 17.05 7.37 -4.81
N ARG A 58 17.90 7.06 -5.80
CA ARG A 58 17.80 5.79 -6.52
C ARG A 58 18.09 4.60 -5.60
N ASP A 59 19.10 4.73 -4.75
CA ASP A 59 19.55 3.66 -3.86
C ASP A 59 18.49 3.33 -2.81
N GLU A 60 17.79 4.35 -2.26
CA GLU A 60 16.65 4.13 -1.34
C GLU A 60 15.49 3.40 -2.02
N LEU A 61 15.16 3.78 -3.27
CA LEU A 61 14.11 3.11 -4.02
C LEU A 61 14.49 1.66 -4.33
N GLU A 62 15.73 1.40 -4.74
CA GLU A 62 16.21 0.03 -5.04
C GLU A 62 16.19 -0.83 -3.77
N TYR A 63 16.72 -0.34 -2.64
CA TYR A 63 16.66 -1.04 -1.35
C TYR A 63 15.23 -1.37 -0.91
N LEU A 64 14.30 -0.41 -1.05
CA LEU A 64 12.91 -0.64 -0.68
C LEU A 64 12.24 -1.68 -1.58
N LEU A 65 12.54 -1.68 -2.88
CA LEU A 65 12.01 -2.66 -3.82
C LEU A 65 12.51 -4.07 -3.50
N GLU A 66 13.79 -4.22 -3.20
CA GLU A 66 14.37 -5.49 -2.74
C GLU A 66 13.69 -5.97 -1.44
N THR A 67 13.50 -5.07 -0.49
CA THR A 67 12.83 -5.38 0.78
C THR A 67 11.38 -5.83 0.56
N ILE A 68 10.62 -5.15 -0.32
CA ILE A 68 9.25 -5.53 -0.68
C ILE A 68 9.24 -6.92 -1.32
N ASP A 69 10.14 -7.21 -2.25
CA ASP A 69 10.22 -8.50 -2.92
C ASP A 69 10.47 -9.66 -1.94
N GLU A 70 11.28 -9.42 -0.90
CA GLU A 70 11.57 -10.42 0.14
C GLU A 70 10.41 -10.67 1.10
N VAL A 71 9.63 -9.64 1.45
CA VAL A 71 8.65 -9.74 2.56
C VAL A 71 7.19 -9.76 2.12
N ALA A 72 6.84 -9.26 0.94
CA ALA A 72 5.46 -9.17 0.48
C ALA A 72 4.93 -10.52 -0.08
N ASP A 73 3.61 -10.70 -0.02
CA ASP A 73 2.90 -11.70 -0.80
C ASP A 73 2.40 -11.06 -2.10
N PHE A 74 2.88 -11.55 -3.23
CA PHE A 74 2.36 -11.17 -4.54
C PHE A 74 1.08 -11.93 -4.86
N VAL A 75 -0.01 -11.19 -5.02
CA VAL A 75 -1.34 -11.69 -5.33
C VAL A 75 -1.59 -11.55 -6.82
N ASN A 76 -1.99 -12.65 -7.45
CA ASN A 76 -2.50 -12.63 -8.81
C ASN A 76 -3.96 -12.16 -8.81
N VAL A 77 -4.20 -10.90 -9.19
CA VAL A 77 -5.53 -10.29 -9.22
C VAL A 77 -6.29 -10.78 -10.45
N THR A 78 -7.51 -11.27 -10.22
CA THR A 78 -8.42 -11.83 -11.24
C THR A 78 -9.82 -11.22 -11.16
N SER A 79 -10.19 -10.67 -10.00
CA SER A 79 -11.41 -9.88 -9.81
C SER A 79 -11.33 -8.56 -10.57
N ASN A 80 -12.50 -8.04 -10.94
CA ASN A 80 -12.65 -6.73 -11.57
C ASN A 80 -13.72 -5.94 -10.83
N ILE A 81 -13.31 -5.25 -9.77
CA ILE A 81 -14.19 -4.44 -8.93
C ILE A 81 -14.23 -3.02 -9.47
N SER A 82 -15.42 -2.45 -9.60
CA SER A 82 -15.62 -1.09 -10.14
C SER A 82 -16.48 -0.24 -9.21
N GLU A 83 -16.06 -0.16 -7.94
CA GLU A 83 -16.80 0.54 -6.88
C GLU A 83 -16.15 1.88 -6.48
N CYS A 84 -14.87 2.09 -6.77
CA CYS A 84 -14.23 3.39 -6.53
C CYS A 84 -14.72 4.43 -7.53
N ARG A 85 -14.85 5.68 -7.07
CA ARG A 85 -15.19 6.81 -7.93
C ARG A 85 -14.07 7.16 -8.90
N ASP A 86 -12.80 7.04 -8.49
CA ASP A 86 -11.67 7.05 -9.40
C ASP A 86 -11.43 5.63 -9.92
N PRO A 87 -11.69 5.35 -11.21
CA PRO A 87 -11.48 4.03 -11.76
C PRO A 87 -10.04 3.54 -11.69
N LYS A 88 -9.07 4.44 -11.50
CA LYS A 88 -7.66 4.09 -11.37
C LYS A 88 -7.33 3.39 -10.06
N ASP A 89 -8.16 3.53 -9.03
CA ASP A 89 -7.92 2.90 -7.72
C ASP A 89 -8.66 1.56 -7.57
N ASN A 90 -9.47 1.19 -8.55
CA ASN A 90 -10.23 -0.06 -8.54
C ASN A 90 -9.36 -1.32 -8.44
N PHE A 91 -8.11 -1.26 -8.91
CA PHE A 91 -7.18 -2.38 -8.75
C PHE A 91 -6.84 -2.63 -7.28
N LEU A 92 -6.82 -1.60 -6.42
CA LEU A 92 -6.59 -1.75 -4.97
C LEU A 92 -7.75 -2.52 -4.32
N LEU A 93 -8.99 -2.23 -4.74
CA LEU A 93 -10.16 -2.96 -4.27
C LEU A 93 -10.13 -4.42 -4.74
N SER A 94 -9.76 -4.65 -6.01
CA SER A 94 -9.64 -6.00 -6.56
C SER A 94 -8.54 -6.80 -5.87
N LEU A 95 -7.40 -6.17 -5.58
CA LEU A 95 -6.30 -6.73 -4.77
C LEU A 95 -6.75 -7.02 -3.34
N ALA A 96 -7.54 -6.15 -2.71
CA ALA A 96 -8.07 -6.36 -1.37
C ALA A 96 -8.91 -7.64 -1.28
N VAL A 97 -9.81 -7.82 -2.25
CA VAL A 97 -10.69 -9.00 -2.28
C VAL A 97 -9.91 -10.27 -2.61
N ASP A 98 -9.13 -10.29 -3.68
CA ASP A 98 -8.40 -11.50 -4.12
C ASP A 98 -7.28 -11.88 -3.14
N GLY A 99 -6.65 -10.86 -2.57
CA GLY A 99 -5.59 -11.00 -1.58
C GLY A 99 -6.10 -11.35 -0.19
N LYS A 100 -7.42 -11.30 0.05
CA LYS A 100 -8.05 -11.43 1.37
C LYS A 100 -7.38 -10.49 2.38
N ALA A 101 -7.27 -9.23 2.01
CA ALA A 101 -6.70 -8.21 2.88
C ALA A 101 -7.60 -8.02 4.11
N ASP A 102 -6.99 -7.85 5.28
CA ASP A 102 -7.69 -7.39 6.47
C ASP A 102 -7.86 -5.86 6.40
N TYR A 103 -6.83 -5.16 5.90
CA TYR A 103 -6.84 -3.69 5.78
C TYR A 103 -6.29 -3.19 4.45
N LEU A 104 -6.96 -2.19 3.89
CA LEU A 104 -6.45 -1.30 2.85
C LEU A 104 -6.17 0.06 3.49
N LEU A 105 -4.89 0.40 3.59
CA LEU A 105 -4.44 1.67 4.16
C LEU A 105 -4.27 2.68 3.04
N THR A 106 -4.99 3.80 3.13
CA THR A 106 -4.99 4.84 2.09
C THR A 106 -5.25 6.22 2.68
N GLY A 107 -4.76 7.26 2.00
CA GLY A 107 -5.12 8.65 2.26
C GLY A 107 -6.18 9.19 1.30
N ASP A 108 -6.63 8.38 0.33
CA ASP A 108 -7.57 8.78 -0.71
C ASP A 108 -9.01 8.80 -0.20
N ARG A 109 -9.70 9.92 -0.38
CA ARG A 109 -11.08 10.09 0.09
C ARG A 109 -12.07 9.27 -0.71
N ASP A 110 -11.81 9.01 -1.98
CA ASP A 110 -12.68 8.22 -2.86
C ASP A 110 -12.61 6.72 -2.52
N LEU A 111 -11.51 6.25 -1.92
CA LEU A 111 -11.43 4.93 -1.29
C LEU A 111 -12.00 4.93 0.14
N LEU A 112 -11.61 5.90 0.97
CA LEU A 112 -12.04 5.97 2.38
C LEU A 112 -13.56 6.06 2.56
N VAL A 113 -14.27 6.67 1.60
CA VAL A 113 -15.73 6.76 1.65
C VAL A 113 -16.42 5.40 1.57
N LEU A 114 -15.77 4.39 0.99
CA LEU A 114 -16.29 3.02 0.90
C LEU A 114 -16.29 2.32 2.27
N LYS A 115 -15.35 2.69 3.15
CA LYS A 115 -15.11 2.14 4.51
C LYS A 115 -14.73 0.67 4.58
N GLU A 116 -15.33 -0.17 3.75
CA GLU A 116 -15.06 -1.60 3.65
C GLU A 116 -15.29 -2.11 2.22
N ILE A 117 -14.58 -3.18 1.87
CA ILE A 117 -14.83 -3.96 0.65
C ILE A 117 -14.69 -5.45 0.98
N GLY A 118 -15.78 -6.20 0.86
CA GLY A 118 -15.82 -7.58 1.33
C GLY A 118 -15.53 -7.66 2.84
N ASN A 119 -14.40 -8.29 3.22
CA ASN A 119 -13.94 -8.35 4.61
C ASN A 119 -12.78 -7.37 4.91
N THR A 120 -12.40 -6.54 3.94
CA THR A 120 -11.29 -5.60 4.08
C THR A 120 -11.80 -4.26 4.60
N GLU A 121 -11.23 -3.79 5.71
CA GLU A 121 -11.48 -2.43 6.21
C GLU A 121 -10.60 -1.41 5.46
N ILE A 122 -11.17 -0.28 5.07
CA ILE A 122 -10.47 0.81 4.37
C ILE A 122 -10.30 1.98 5.33
N LYS A 123 -9.06 2.28 5.70
CA LYS A 123 -8.73 3.25 6.75
C LYS A 123 -7.47 4.04 6.44
N THR A 124 -7.30 5.14 7.15
CA THR A 124 -6.02 5.85 7.13
C THR A 124 -4.97 5.10 7.93
N ILE A 125 -3.69 5.35 7.60
CA ILE A 125 -2.59 4.74 8.34
C ILE A 125 -2.56 5.16 9.81
N SER A 126 -2.95 6.40 10.14
CA SER A 126 -3.02 6.87 11.52
C SER A 126 -4.08 6.11 12.33
N GLU A 127 -5.28 5.94 11.76
CA GLU A 127 -6.36 5.16 12.40
C GLU A 127 -5.96 3.70 12.59
N PHE A 128 -5.16 3.14 11.70
CA PHE A 128 -4.65 1.78 11.86
C PHE A 128 -3.70 1.67 13.06
N PHE A 129 -2.72 2.57 13.19
CA PHE A 129 -1.79 2.59 14.32
C PHE A 129 -2.51 2.76 15.67
N ASP A 130 -3.51 3.64 15.75
CA ASP A 130 -4.31 3.82 16.97
C ASP A 130 -4.98 2.51 17.46
N VAL A 131 -5.33 1.61 16.54
CA VAL A 131 -5.97 0.31 16.85
C VAL A 131 -4.96 -0.73 17.31
N ILE A 132 -3.76 -0.77 16.72
CA ILE A 132 -2.75 -1.80 17.04
C ILE A 132 -1.89 -1.45 18.26
N ASP A 133 -1.80 -0.18 18.64
CA ASP A 133 -1.11 0.29 19.86
C ASP A 133 -2.00 0.24 21.12
N SER A 134 -3.25 -0.19 20.99
CA SER A 134 -4.24 -0.35 22.08
C SER A 134 -4.23 -1.76 22.68
#